data_AF-A0AAF1A3A1-F1
#
_entry.id   AF-A0AAF1A3A1-F1
#
_cell.length_a   1.000
_cell.length_b   1.000
_cell.length_c   1.000
_cell.angle_alpha   90.00
_cell.angle_beta   90.00
_cell.angle_gamma   90.00
#
_symmetry.space_group_name_H-M   'P 1'
#
loop_
_entity.id
_entity.type
_entity.pdbx_description
1 polymer ?
#
loop_
_entity_poly.entity_id
_entity_poly.type
_entity_poly.pdbx_seq_one_letter_code
_entity_poly.pdbx_strand_id
1 'polypeptide(L)'
;MAENGDDGLMNYDIASEGVVIPSGATVHAHRGQGIKDSYNYFMVISNGKKKVSVAVMTQNQGRAVAAQLASRMLDKVWNTMLRN
;
A
#
# COMPACT_ATOMS: atom_id res chain seq x y z
N MET A 1 -12.11 -7.50 21.24
CA MET A 1 -12.21 -6.52 20.15
C MET A 1 -10.79 -6.26 19.71
N ALA A 2 -10.45 -6.45 18.44
CA ALA A 2 -9.10 -6.12 17.99
C ALA A 2 -8.94 -4.61 18.21
N GLU A 3 -8.05 -4.22 19.12
CA GLU A 3 -7.58 -2.83 19.17
C GLU A 3 -7.22 -2.46 17.75
N ASN A 4 -7.74 -1.32 17.27
CA ASN A 4 -7.51 -0.82 15.93
C ASN A 4 -6.01 -0.89 15.68
N GLY A 5 -5.54 -1.90 14.93
CA GLY A 5 -4.12 -2.06 14.62
C GLY A 5 -3.66 -0.73 14.08
N ASP A 6 -2.78 -0.08 14.84
CA ASP A 6 -2.69 1.37 14.95
C ASP A 6 -2.53 2.04 13.58
N ASP A 7 -3.66 2.40 12.94
CA ASP A 7 -3.69 3.09 11.64
C ASP A 7 -2.85 4.40 11.74
N GLY A 8 -2.64 4.92 12.96
CA GLY A 8 -1.77 6.04 13.27
C GLY A 8 -0.27 5.81 13.02
N LEU A 9 0.20 4.56 13.03
CA LEU A 9 1.59 4.20 12.71
C LEU A 9 1.83 4.01 11.20
N MET A 10 0.76 3.88 10.42
CA MET A 10 0.76 3.64 8.98
C MET A 10 0.37 4.92 8.23
N ASN A 11 1.14 5.99 8.44
CA ASN A 11 0.85 7.34 7.96
C ASN A 11 1.80 7.84 6.86
N TYR A 12 2.57 6.95 6.23
CA TYR A 12 3.52 7.33 5.20
C TYR A 12 2.78 7.70 3.90
N ASP A 13 3.07 8.89 3.36
CA ASP A 13 2.52 9.36 2.09
C ASP A 13 3.20 8.66 0.90
N ILE A 14 2.71 7.48 0.56
CA ILE A 14 3.18 6.70 -0.59
C ILE A 14 2.81 7.35 -1.94
N ALA A 15 1.85 8.27 -1.99
CA ALA A 15 1.48 8.95 -3.23
C ALA A 15 2.58 9.93 -3.66
N SER A 16 3.27 10.56 -2.69
CA SER A 16 4.49 11.34 -2.95
C SER A 16 5.62 10.54 -3.61
N GLU A 17 5.59 9.21 -3.52
CA GLU A 17 6.57 8.31 -4.12
C GLU A 17 6.15 7.76 -5.50
N GLY A 18 4.98 8.19 -5.98
CA GLY A 18 4.41 7.77 -7.26
C GLY A 18 3.47 6.57 -7.16
N VAL A 19 3.04 6.17 -5.96
CA VAL A 19 1.97 5.17 -5.82
C VAL A 19 0.63 5.81 -6.17
N VAL A 20 -0.11 5.19 -7.08
CA VAL A 20 -1.47 5.61 -7.45
C VAL A 20 -2.49 4.90 -6.56
N ILE A 21 -3.26 5.67 -5.80
CA ILE A 21 -4.34 5.18 -4.94
C ILE A 21 -5.65 5.19 -5.74
N PRO A 22 -6.41 4.07 -5.77
CA PRO A 22 -7.72 4.03 -6.44
C PRO A 22 -8.69 5.07 -5.85
N SER A 23 -9.47 5.73 -6.72
CA SER A 23 -10.45 6.72 -6.28
C SER A 23 -11.49 6.10 -5.34
N GLY A 24 -11.77 6.80 -4.23
CA GLY A 24 -12.68 6.34 -3.17
C GLY A 24 -12.06 5.36 -2.18
N ALA A 25 -10.82 4.89 -2.41
CA ALA A 25 -10.11 4.09 -1.45
C ALA A 25 -9.45 4.96 -0.38
N THR A 26 -9.43 4.47 0.86
CA THR A 26 -8.53 4.97 1.91
C THR A 26 -7.34 4.02 2.00
N VAL A 27 -6.13 4.55 2.14
CA VAL A 27 -4.91 3.75 2.26
C VAL A 27 -4.07 4.29 3.41
N HIS A 28 -3.77 3.42 4.36
CA HIS A 28 -2.75 3.62 5.39
C HIS A 28 -1.51 2.83 5.01
N ALA A 29 -0.32 3.39 5.14
CA ALA A 29 0.90 2.76 4.67
C ALA A 29 2.14 3.03 5.51
N HIS A 30 3.09 2.11 5.41
CA HIS A 30 4.48 2.26 5.84
C HIS A 30 5.40 1.79 4.72
N ARG A 31 6.62 2.32 4.66
CA ARG A 31 7.64 1.89 3.69
C ARG A 31 8.83 1.24 4.36
N GLY A 32 9.52 0.38 3.62
CA GLY A 32 10.83 -0.17 3.95
C GLY A 32 11.81 0.12 2.82
N GLN A 33 13.02 0.56 3.15
CA GLN A 33 14.11 0.67 2.17
C GLN A 33 15.32 -0.08 2.73
N GLY A 34 15.87 -0.97 1.91
CA GLY A 34 17.08 -1.73 2.22
C GLY A 34 18.24 -1.34 1.31
N ILE A 35 19.34 -2.09 1.45
CA ILE A 35 20.48 -1.98 0.54
C ILE A 35 20.15 -2.54 -0.85
N LYS A 36 20.96 -2.19 -1.85
CA LYS A 36 20.84 -2.69 -3.23
C LYS A 36 19.43 -2.52 -3.80
N ASP A 37 18.90 -1.30 -3.76
CA ASP A 37 17.62 -0.96 -4.38
C ASP A 37 16.44 -1.86 -3.96
N SER A 38 16.45 -2.30 -2.70
CA SER A 38 15.33 -3.02 -2.10
C SER A 38 14.33 -2.02 -1.54
N TYR A 39 13.08 -2.11 -1.97
CA TYR A 39 12.03 -1.16 -1.60
C TYR A 39 10.70 -1.87 -1.37
N ASN A 40 10.08 -1.63 -0.21
CA ASN A 40 8.91 -2.35 0.27
C ASN A 40 7.81 -1.37 0.66
N TYR A 41 6.56 -1.74 0.39
CA TYR A 41 5.36 -1.05 0.88
C TYR A 41 4.51 -2.02 1.68
N PHE A 42 4.09 -1.58 2.87
CA PHE A 42 3.10 -2.24 3.70
C PHE A 42 1.88 -1.33 3.74
N MET A 43 0.73 -1.81 3.29
CA MET A 43 -0.44 -0.97 3.05
C MET A 43 -1.68 -1.65 3.60
N VAL A 44 -2.62 -0.86 4.10
CA VAL A 44 -3.98 -1.28 4.41
C VAL A 44 -4.90 -0.43 3.54
N ILE A 45 -5.61 -1.07 2.61
CA ILE A 45 -6.59 -0.42 1.73
C ILE A 45 -8.01 -0.73 2.22
N SER A 46 -8.89 0.27 2.19
CA SER A 46 -10.26 0.15 2.68
C SER A 46 -11.27 0.94 1.85
N ASN A 47 -12.49 0.39 1.73
CA ASN A 47 -13.69 1.08 1.23
C ASN A 47 -14.58 1.64 2.36
N GLY A 48 -14.09 1.70 3.60
CA GLY A 48 -14.85 2.09 4.79
C GLY A 48 -15.68 0.98 5.45
N LYS A 49 -15.95 -0.14 4.75
CA LYS A 49 -16.67 -1.32 5.30
C LYS A 49 -15.77 -2.54 5.49
N LYS A 50 -14.80 -2.72 4.60
CA LYS A 50 -13.84 -3.82 4.57
C LYS A 50 -12.43 -3.24 4.50
N LYS A 51 -11.47 -3.95 5.09
CA LYS A 51 -10.03 -3.63 5.05
C LYS A 51 -9.26 -4.83 4.49
N VAL A 52 -8.25 -4.58 3.66
CA VAL A 52 -7.32 -5.59 3.16
C VAL A 52 -5.89 -5.08 3.34
N SER A 53 -5.03 -5.91 3.92
CA SER A 53 -3.59 -5.63 4.02
C SER A 53 -2.86 -6.13 2.78
N VAL A 54 -1.98 -5.31 2.23
CA VAL A 54 -1.16 -5.61 1.04
C VAL A 54 0.29 -5.31 1.39
N ALA A 55 1.17 -6.29 1.19
CA ALA A 55 2.61 -6.11 1.28
C ALA A 55 3.23 -6.31 -0.11
N VAL A 56 3.99 -5.31 -0.56
CA VAL A 56 4.79 -5.38 -1.78
C VAL A 56 6.23 -5.31 -1.39
N MET A 57 7.01 -6.33 -1.74
CA MET A 57 8.43 -6.42 -1.44
C MET A 57 9.21 -6.55 -2.75
N THR A 58 10.23 -5.71 -2.93
CA THR A 58 11.08 -5.74 -4.11
C THR A 58 12.55 -5.80 -3.73
N GLN A 59 13.35 -6.43 -4.58
CA GLN A 59 14.79 -6.56 -4.40
C GLN A 59 15.48 -6.15 -5.70
N ASN A 60 16.48 -5.27 -5.60
CA ASN A 60 17.27 -4.78 -6.75
C ASN A 60 16.41 -4.14 -7.87
N GLN A 61 15.29 -3.51 -7.54
CA GLN A 61 14.36 -2.92 -8.52
C GLN A 61 14.17 -1.41 -8.33
N GLY A 62 14.49 -0.92 -7.13
CA GLY A 62 14.41 0.50 -6.81
C GLY A 62 12.99 0.99 -6.57
N ARG A 63 12.91 2.22 -6.09
CA ARG A 63 11.66 2.84 -5.64
C ARG A 63 10.59 2.93 -6.74
N ALA A 64 10.97 3.34 -7.95
CA ALA A 64 10.02 3.58 -9.04
C ALA A 64 9.26 2.30 -9.46
N VAL A 65 9.97 1.18 -9.57
CA VAL A 65 9.38 -0.12 -9.89
C VAL A 65 8.50 -0.61 -8.73
N ALA A 66 8.96 -0.45 -7.48
CA ALA A 66 8.16 -0.79 -6.31
C ALA A 66 6.85 0.02 -6.26
N ALA A 67 6.89 1.32 -6.56
CA ALA A 67 5.71 2.19 -6.57
C ALA A 67 4.72 1.77 -7.66
N GLN A 68 5.21 1.41 -8.85
CA GLN A 68 4.39 0.89 -9.94
C GLN A 68 3.72 -0.44 -9.56
N LEU A 69 4.46 -1.36 -8.92
CA LEU A 69 3.92 -2.64 -8.49
C LEU A 69 2.87 -2.45 -7.38
N ALA A 70 3.14 -1.58 -6.40
CA ALA A 70 2.17 -1.20 -5.36
C ALA A 70 0.88 -0.65 -5.96
N SER A 71 0.98 0.27 -6.94
CA SER A 71 -0.18 0.83 -7.64
C SER A 71 -1.05 -0.26 -8.29
N ARG A 72 -0.41 -1.19 -9.01
CA ARG A 72 -1.12 -2.32 -9.66
C ARG A 72 -1.78 -3.25 -8.64
N MET A 73 -1.12 -3.51 -7.51
CA MET A 73 -1.68 -4.37 -6.46
C MET A 73 -2.86 -3.70 -5.75
N LEU A 74 -2.76 -2.41 -5.43
CA LEU A 74 -3.88 -1.65 -4.86
C LEU A 74 -5.08 -1.61 -5.81
N ASP A 75 -4.87 -1.32 -7.10
CA ASP A 75 -5.94 -1.33 -8.10
C ASP A 75 -6.59 -2.72 -8.22
N LYS A 76 -5.77 -3.78 -8.26
CA LYS A 76 -6.27 -5.15 -8.34
C LYS A 76 -7.13 -5.49 -7.13
N VAL A 77 -6.64 -5.25 -5.91
CA VAL A 77 -7.37 -5.51 -4.66
C VAL A 77 -8.64 -4.68 -4.58
N TRP A 78 -8.56 -3.39 -4.96
CA TRP A 78 -9.72 -2.52 -4.96
C TRP A 78 -10.83 -3.07 -5.84
N ASN A 79 -10.52 -3.33 -7.12
CA ASN A 79 -11.51 -3.74 -8.10
C ASN A 79 -12.06 -5.15 -7.87
N THR A 80 -11.31 -6.06 -7.23
CA THR A 80 -11.78 -7.44 -7.01
C THR A 80 -12.37 -7.70 -5.63
N MET A 81 -11.99 -6.93 -4.61
CA MET A 81 -12.36 -7.21 -3.22
C MET A 81 -13.15 -6.09 -2.54
N LEU A 82 -13.01 -4.84 -2.98
CA LEU A 82 -13.46 -3.67 -2.21
C LEU A 82 -14.40 -2.71 -2.96
N ARG A 83 -14.46 -2.72 -4.29
CA ARG A 83 -15.26 -1.75 -5.07
C ARG A 83 -16.78 -1.95 -4.96
N ASN A 84 -17.24 -3.02 -4.31
CA ASN A 84 -18.65 -3.36 -4.10
C ASN A 84 -19.07 -3.23 -2.62
#